data_AF-A0A926KUM1-F1
#
_entry.id   AF-A0A926KUM1-F1
#
_cell.length_a   1.000
_cell.length_b   1.000
_cell.length_c   1.000
_cell.angle_alpha   90.00
_cell.angle_beta   90.00
_cell.angle_gamma   90.00
#
_symmetry.space_group_name_H-M   'P 1'
#
loop_
_entity.id
_entity.type
_entity.pdbx_description
1 polymer ?
#
loop_
_entity_poly.entity_id
_entity_poly.type
_entity_poly.pdbx_seq_one_letter_code
_entity_poly.pdbx_strand_id
1 'polypeptide(L)' 'MRRLTSRSCLLKPLFFVEVSSLFIGYYSDNAVIVTAIIKLAHNLGLNVICEGVEKKEQLDFMRDKECDQI' A
#
# COMPACT_ATOMS: atom_id res chain seq x y z
N MET A 1 -1.91 -24.04 -16.00
CA MET A 1 -3.09 -24.23 -15.12
C MET A 1 -2.65 -24.93 -13.83
N ARG A 2 -2.33 -24.17 -12.76
CA ARG A 2 -2.10 -24.75 -11.43
C ARG A 2 -3.41 -24.70 -10.66
N ARG A 3 -3.97 -25.86 -10.32
CA ARG A 3 -5.08 -26.00 -9.38
C ARG A 3 -4.52 -25.92 -7.97
N LEU A 4 -5.07 -25.03 -7.14
CA LEU A 4 -5.05 -25.15 -5.68
C LEU A 4 -6.51 -25.11 -5.23
N THR A 5 -6.90 -26.15 -4.50
CA THR A 5 -8.25 -26.49 -4.08
C THR A 5 -8.51 -26.05 -2.64
N SER A 6 -9.67 -25.44 -2.39
CA SER A 6 -10.40 -25.38 -1.11
C SER A 6 -9.75 -24.63 0.07
N ARG A 7 -10.33 -23.47 0.43
CA ARG A 7 -10.85 -23.12 1.77
C ARG A 7 -11.18 -21.63 1.87
N SER A 8 -12.39 -21.35 2.30
CA SER A 8 -13.05 -20.07 2.54
C SER A 8 -12.54 -19.30 3.79
N CYS A 9 -11.23 -19.05 3.94
CA CYS A 9 -10.72 -18.27 5.09
C CYS A 9 -9.61 -17.29 4.69
N LEU A 10 -9.76 -16.01 5.08
CA LEU A 10 -8.76 -14.92 5.05
C LEU A 10 -8.64 -14.09 3.76
N LEU A 11 -9.74 -13.76 3.10
CA LEU A 11 -9.81 -12.48 2.37
C LEU A 11 -9.83 -11.35 3.42
N LYS A 12 -8.68 -11.06 4.04
CA LYS A 12 -8.50 -9.75 4.64
C LYS A 12 -8.74 -8.75 3.50
N PRO A 13 -9.56 -7.71 3.68
CA PRO A 13 -9.77 -6.76 2.59
C PRO A 13 -8.43 -6.03 2.42
N LEU A 14 -7.75 -6.33 1.31
CA LEU A 14 -6.49 -5.68 0.96
C LEU A 14 -6.81 -4.36 0.27
N PHE A 15 -6.11 -3.32 0.70
CA PHE A 15 -6.11 -2.02 0.07
C PHE A 15 -4.79 -1.86 -0.72
N PHE A 16 -4.90 -1.57 -2.02
CA PHE A 16 -3.73 -1.43 -2.90
C PHE A 16 -3.43 0.06 -3.12
N VAL A 17 -2.17 0.44 -2.89
CA VAL A 17 -1.63 1.75 -3.21
C VAL A 17 -0.64 1.57 -4.36
N GLU A 18 -1.03 2.00 -5.56
CA GLU A 18 -0.12 2.10 -6.70
C GLU A 18 0.76 3.34 -6.56
N VAL A 19 2.06 3.13 -6.41
CA VAL A 19 3.05 4.19 -6.40
C VAL A 19 3.57 4.39 -7.81
N SER A 20 3.10 5.43 -8.50
CA SER A 20 3.75 5.86 -9.75
C SER A 20 4.92 6.81 -9.45
N SER A 21 5.92 6.89 -10.33
CA SER A 21 7.08 7.78 -10.18
C SER A 21 6.70 9.28 -10.08
N LEU A 22 5.43 9.63 -10.37
CA LEU A 22 4.83 10.95 -10.21
C LEU A 22 4.36 11.24 -8.76
N PHE A 23 4.18 10.22 -7.92
CA PHE A 23 3.39 10.32 -6.69
C PHE A 23 4.19 10.81 -5.47
N ILE A 24 5.47 10.44 -5.36
CA ILE A 24 6.30 10.73 -4.17
C ILE A 24 7.43 11.72 -4.47
N GLY A 25 7.73 11.97 -5.75
CA GLY A 25 8.89 12.76 -6.14
C GLY A 25 8.70 14.28 -6.22
N TYR A 26 7.46 14.80 -6.22
CA TYR A 26 7.26 16.19 -6.67
C TYR A 26 6.25 17.06 -5.90
N TYR A 27 5.35 16.52 -5.07
CA TYR A 27 4.33 17.33 -4.39
C TYR A 27 4.09 16.86 -2.95
N SER A 28 4.30 17.77 -1.98
CA SER A 28 3.99 17.57 -0.55
C SER A 28 2.57 17.06 -0.31
N ASP A 29 1.64 17.51 -1.16
CA ASP A 29 0.21 17.27 -0.98
C ASP A 29 -0.16 15.81 -1.26
N ASN A 30 0.54 15.17 -2.20
CA ASN A 30 0.36 13.74 -2.48
C ASN A 30 0.79 12.88 -1.29
N ALA A 31 1.89 13.24 -0.63
CA ALA A 31 2.35 12.54 0.57
C ALA A 31 1.31 12.63 1.71
N VAL A 32 0.64 13.78 1.85
CA VAL A 32 -0.45 13.96 2.83
C VAL A 32 -1.65 13.08 2.48
N ILE A 33 -2.06 13.06 1.21
CA ILE A 33 -3.19 12.24 0.75
C ILE A 33 -2.91 10.76 0.96
N VAL A 34 -1.74 10.28 0.55
CA VAL A 34 -1.34 8.87 0.74
C VAL A 34 -1.32 8.52 2.22
N THR A 35 -0.76 9.38 3.06
CA THR A 35 -0.76 9.16 4.52
C THR A 35 -2.18 9.06 5.07
N ALA A 36 -3.10 9.91 4.61
CA ALA A 36 -4.50 9.86 5.04
C ALA A 36 -5.19 8.57 4.60
N ILE A 37 -4.94 8.10 3.37
CA ILE A 37 -5.49 6.87 2.82
C ILE A 37 -4.98 5.64 3.60
N ILE A 38 -3.67 5.56 3.85
CA ILE A 38 -3.07 4.44 4.61
C ILE A 38 -3.66 4.39 6.02
N LYS A 39 -3.76 5.54 6.70
CA LYS A 39 -4.39 5.62 8.02
C LYS A 39 -5.86 5.20 7.99
N LEU A 40 -6.60 5.61 6.97
CA LEU A 40 -8.00 5.21 6.81
C LEU A 40 -8.12 3.68 6.63
N ALA A 41 -7.27 3.07 5.81
CA ALA A 41 -7.24 1.64 5.60
C ALA A 41 -6.95 0.88 6.91
N HIS A 42 -5.94 1.30 7.67
CA HIS A 42 -5.63 0.71 8.97
C HIS A 42 -6.78 0.88 9.98
N ASN A 43 -7.43 2.04 10.02
CA ASN A 43 -8.60 2.27 10.87
C ASN A 43 -9.79 1.37 10.52
N LEU A 44 -9.89 0.95 9.26
CA LEU A 44 -10.88 -0.01 8.79
C LEU A 44 -10.44 -1.48 8.97
N GLY A 45 -9.27 -1.72 9.56
CA GLY A 45 -8.70 -3.05 9.75
C GLY A 45 -8.24 -3.72 8.46
N LEU A 46 -7.94 -2.91 7.43
CA LEU A 46 -7.45 -3.38 6.14
C LEU A 46 -5.93 -3.44 6.15
N ASN A 47 -5.39 -4.39 5.40
CA ASN A 47 -3.95 -4.43 5.12
C ASN A 47 -3.66 -3.55 3.89
N VAL A 48 -2.56 -2.80 3.92
CA VAL A 48 -2.12 -1.96 2.80
C VAL A 48 -0.94 -2.61 2.09
N ILE A 49 -1.06 -2.76 0.77
CA ILE A 49 0.04 -3.15 -0.11
C ILE A 49 0.44 -1.97 -0.99
N CYS A 50 1.72 -1.64 -0.97
CA CYS A 50 2.32 -0.61 -1.80
C CYS A 50 2.97 -1.26 -3.03
N GLU A 51 2.36 -1.15 -4.21
CA GLU A 51 2.93 -1.71 -5.45
C GLU A 51 3.61 -0.64 -6.30
N GLY A 52 4.60 -1.02 -7.10
CA GLY A 52 5.29 -0.09 -8.03
C GLY A 52 6.34 0.81 -7.37
N VAL A 53 6.89 0.43 -6.22
CA VAL A 53 7.98 1.18 -5.57
C VAL A 53 9.30 1.02 -6.34
N GLU A 54 9.71 2.06 -7.06
CA GLU A 54 10.90 2.04 -7.93
C GLU A 54 12.15 2.67 -7.29
N LYS A 55 11.96 3.65 -6.40
CA LYS A 55 13.04 4.41 -5.78
C LYS A 55 13.13 4.17 -4.28
N LYS A 56 14.34 4.34 -3.73
CA LYS A 56 14.62 4.11 -2.31
C LYS A 56 13.86 5.07 -1.40
N GLU A 57 13.73 6.33 -1.80
CA GLU A 57 13.01 7.34 -1.01
C GLU A 57 11.52 6.98 -0.87
N GLN A 58 10.95 6.34 -1.89
CA GLN A 58 9.57 5.85 -1.89
C GLN A 58 9.41 4.66 -0.95
N LEU A 59 10.37 3.73 -0.98
CA LEU A 59 10.42 2.58 -0.07
C LEU A 59 10.50 3.04 1.38
N ASP A 60 11.40 3.99 1.67
CA ASP A 60 11.60 4.53 3.01
C ASP A 60 10.34 5.27 3.50
N PHE A 61 9.68 6.04 2.62
CA PHE A 61 8.39 6.68 2.94
C PHE A 61 7.29 5.66 3.24
N MET A 62 7.13 4.62 2.42
CA MET A 62 6.09 3.61 2.63
C MET A 62 6.31 2.78 3.89
N ARG A 63 7.57 2.51 4.23
CA ARG A 63 7.94 1.88 5.52
C ARG A 63 7.61 2.78 6.70
N ASP A 64 7.91 4.08 6.61
CA ASP A 64 7.57 5.06 7.65
C ASP A 64 6.05 5.18 7.85
N LYS A 65 5.25 4.98 6.79
CA LYS A 65 3.79 4.98 6.86
C LYS A 65 3.17 3.63 7.21
N GLU A 66 3.98 2.66 7.64
CA GLU A 66 3.51 1.35 8.12
C GLU A 66 2.77 0.53 7.03
N CYS A 67 3.15 0.67 5.76
CA CYS A 67 2.61 -0.19 4.69
C CYS A 67 2.98 -1.66 4.99
N ASP A 68 1.99 -2.57 5.00
CA ASP A 68 2.18 -3.95 5.44
C ASP A 68 3.07 -4.76 4.47
N GLN A 69 2.98 -4.45 3.17
CA GLN A 69 3.78 -5.07 2.12
C GLN A 69 4.17 -4.05 1.06
N ILE A 70 5.35 -4.26 0.46
CA ILE A 70 5.93 -3.43 -0.60
C ILE A 70 6.45 -4.34 -1.70
#